data_AF-A0A7M3SI27-F1
#
_entry.id   AF-A0A7M3SI27-F1
#
_cell.length_a   1.000
_cell.length_b   1.000
_cell.length_c   1.000
_cell.angle_alpha   90.00
_cell.angle_beta   90.00
_cell.angle_gamma   90.00
#
_symmetry.space_group_name_H-M   'P 1'
#
loop_
_entity.id
_entity.type
_entity.pdbx_description
1 polymer ?
#
loop_
_entity_poly.entity_id
_entity_poly.type
_entity_poly.pdbx_seq_one_letter_code
_entity_poly.pdbx_strand_id
1 'polypeptide(L)'
;RICSKCGSESPHIRCHVRPDPNVAKECGGRTEVRKSRGGKRRRRGEFTTVPVSSILEVKRRALGLDKLPSKIKAVKGLVSIGQSPEPLEKGILRAKHGVSVFRDGTSRYDMSDVPVTHFKPIEIGTSWEALAELGYTHDIRGSILKSDSQMLELLPQDFIPSIRSKDHLLATCNFVDELLVRFYQMEPFYNAKSEKDLVGRLAIGLAPHTSGGVLCRLIGWTSSSAGYAHPLFHAAKRRNCDGDEDSIMMLMDGLLNFSKEILPAGRGGRMDAPLVLTTRLNPMEIDKEALNVDCSWSYSRDFYEATLSQPHPNEASDLVDLVSDRLGSIGDLRGYGWTHDSGDLDSGPVNSAYKTLVSMTDKMGEQLALGSRLRSVSVDRVASQVIESHFLPDMRGNMMAFTRQKVRCVKCGHSYRRMPLAGKCVQRASGISGGPRFSSSDDGIATCGGNVVLTVSEGAVRKYIQVTKEVMESYGVDDYTKQRVGWMSDSVDSLFNNDRVKVMTLEDFL
;
A
#
# COMPACT_ATOMS: atom_id res chain seq x y z
N ARG A 1 11.97 24.27 -19.11
CA ARG A 1 11.67 25.57 -18.48
C ARG A 1 12.86 26.51 -18.76
N ILE A 2 12.70 27.82 -18.74
CA ILE A 2 13.78 28.79 -19.02
C ILE A 2 14.12 29.53 -17.73
N CYS A 3 15.41 29.65 -17.42
CA CYS A 3 15.89 30.39 -16.26
C CYS A 3 15.78 31.91 -16.48
N SER A 4 15.15 32.62 -15.54
CA SER A 4 15.07 34.09 -15.53
C SER A 4 16.43 34.80 -15.42
N LYS A 5 17.44 34.15 -14.80
CA LYS A 5 18.77 34.75 -14.58
C LYS A 5 19.75 34.53 -15.72
N CYS A 6 19.86 33.29 -16.21
CA CYS A 6 20.89 32.93 -17.20
C CYS A 6 20.32 32.56 -18.58
N GLY A 7 19.00 32.61 -18.76
CA GLY A 7 18.33 32.27 -20.03
C GLY A 7 18.42 30.79 -20.43
N SER A 8 19.16 29.97 -19.69
CA SER A 8 19.37 28.56 -20.02
C SER A 8 18.13 27.71 -19.75
N GLU A 9 17.98 26.65 -20.53
CA GLU A 9 16.92 25.68 -20.32
C GLU A 9 17.24 24.74 -19.16
N SER A 10 16.23 24.46 -18.32
CA SER A 10 16.31 23.49 -17.23
C SER A 10 14.96 22.82 -17.02
N PRO A 11 14.92 21.51 -16.70
CA PRO A 11 13.67 20.84 -16.35
C PRO A 11 13.21 21.13 -14.90
N HIS A 12 14.10 21.64 -14.05
CA HIS A 12 13.86 21.86 -12.62
C HIS A 12 13.29 23.25 -12.33
N ILE A 13 12.65 23.43 -11.17
CA ILE A 13 12.07 24.71 -10.71
C ILE A 13 13.14 25.78 -10.47
N ARG A 14 14.32 25.36 -9.99
CA ARG A 14 15.52 26.19 -9.86
C ARG A 14 16.54 25.78 -10.89
N CYS A 15 17.25 26.74 -11.46
CA CYS A 15 18.25 26.49 -12.48
C CYS A 15 19.51 25.85 -11.89
N HIS A 16 19.84 24.65 -12.36
CA HIS A 16 21.06 23.92 -11.97
C HIS A 16 22.23 24.11 -12.95
N VAL A 17 22.09 25.01 -13.93
CA VAL A 17 23.19 25.30 -14.85
C VAL A 17 24.33 25.93 -14.05
N ARG A 18 25.53 25.37 -14.21
CA ARG A 18 26.76 25.90 -13.64
C ARG A 18 27.33 26.92 -14.63
N PRO A 19 27.46 28.22 -14.26
CA PRO A 19 28.12 29.21 -15.10
C PRO A 19 29.59 28.87 -15.34
N ASP A 20 30.24 28.26 -14.34
CA ASP A 20 31.58 27.68 -14.42
C ASP A 20 31.50 26.16 -14.14
N PRO A 21 31.87 25.29 -15.09
CA PRO A 21 31.85 23.84 -14.89
C PRO A 21 32.73 23.34 -13.73
N ASN A 22 33.84 24.04 -13.45
CA ASN A 22 34.83 23.65 -12.45
C ASN A 22 34.44 24.07 -11.03
N VAL A 23 33.51 25.02 -10.90
CA VAL A 23 32.97 25.46 -9.63
C VAL A 23 31.62 24.80 -9.38
N ALA A 24 31.47 24.12 -8.24
CA ALA A 24 30.22 23.48 -7.84
C ALA A 24 29.16 24.51 -7.36
N LYS A 25 28.95 25.58 -8.13
CA LYS A 25 27.98 26.64 -7.87
C LYS A 25 27.01 26.74 -9.04
N GLU A 26 25.73 26.56 -8.75
CA GLU A 26 24.66 26.69 -9.73
C GLU A 26 24.13 28.12 -9.83
N CYS A 27 23.46 28.43 -10.94
CA CYS A 27 22.78 29.70 -11.17
C CYS A 27 21.69 29.99 -10.11
N GLY A 28 20.91 28.98 -9.73
CA GLY A 28 19.87 29.08 -8.70
C GLY A 28 18.67 29.97 -9.07
N GLY A 29 18.62 30.53 -10.28
CA GLY A 29 17.51 31.35 -10.76
C GLY A 29 16.20 30.57 -10.88
N ARG A 30 15.08 31.25 -10.68
CA ARG A 30 13.73 30.67 -10.88
C ARG A 30 13.52 30.38 -12.35
N THR A 31 12.99 29.20 -12.66
CA THR A 31 12.68 28.81 -14.03
C THR A 31 11.19 28.92 -14.30
N GLU A 32 10.86 29.38 -15.50
CA GLU A 32 9.48 29.55 -15.95
C GLU A 32 9.15 28.59 -17.09
N VAL A 33 7.89 28.16 -17.12
CA VAL A 33 7.39 27.30 -18.20
C VAL A 33 7.31 28.13 -19.47
N ARG A 34 7.98 27.69 -20.53
CA ARG A 34 7.88 28.33 -21.84
C ARG A 34 6.41 28.26 -22.30
N LYS A 35 5.83 29.41 -22.65
CA LYS A 35 4.48 29.46 -23.27
C LYS A 35 4.56 28.77 -24.64
N SER A 36 4.20 27.49 -24.69
CA SER A 36 4.10 26.76 -25.96
C SER A 36 2.85 27.23 -26.72
N ARG A 37 2.99 27.49 -28.02
CA ARG A 37 1.89 27.82 -28.95
C ARG A 37 1.15 26.58 -29.48
N GLY A 38 1.39 25.38 -28.95
CA GLY A 38 0.86 24.13 -29.52
C GLY A 38 0.09 23.22 -28.55
N GLY A 39 -1.20 23.00 -28.86
CA GLY A 39 -2.01 21.80 -28.59
C GLY A 39 -2.29 21.40 -27.12
N LYS A 40 -3.53 20.98 -26.83
CA LYS A 40 -3.94 20.34 -25.57
C LYS A 40 -3.28 18.94 -25.40
N ARG A 41 -1.95 18.85 -25.30
CA ARG A 41 -1.25 17.60 -24.95
C ARG A 41 -1.49 17.28 -23.48
N ARG A 42 -1.82 16.02 -23.19
CA ARG A 42 -2.07 15.52 -21.83
C ARG A 42 -0.84 15.62 -20.92
N ARG A 43 0.36 15.56 -21.49
CA ARG A 43 1.65 15.74 -20.81
C ARG A 43 2.48 16.78 -21.57
N ARG A 44 3.14 17.66 -20.84
CA ARG A 44 3.86 18.84 -21.37
C ARG A 44 5.38 18.72 -21.38
N GLY A 45 5.93 17.62 -20.88
CA GLY A 45 7.38 17.40 -20.90
C GLY A 45 7.89 17.01 -22.27
N GLU A 46 9.18 17.22 -22.46
CA GLU A 46 9.94 16.87 -23.65
C GLU A 46 11.04 15.88 -23.25
N PHE A 47 11.49 15.05 -24.19
CA PHE A 47 12.64 14.17 -23.94
C PHE A 47 13.90 15.03 -23.92
N THR A 48 14.58 15.05 -22.77
CA THR A 48 15.76 15.88 -22.56
C THR A 48 16.84 15.09 -21.84
N THR A 49 18.09 15.28 -22.24
CA THR A 49 19.25 14.73 -21.55
C THR A 49 19.62 15.65 -20.40
N VAL A 50 19.72 15.10 -19.18
CA VAL A 50 20.03 15.87 -17.96
C VAL A 50 21.29 15.30 -17.31
N PRO A 51 22.33 16.11 -17.05
CA PRO A 51 23.55 15.65 -16.39
C PRO A 51 23.32 15.49 -14.89
N VAL A 52 22.68 14.41 -14.47
CA VAL A 52 22.28 14.19 -13.06
C VAL A 52 23.48 14.14 -12.11
N SER A 53 24.61 13.56 -12.55
CA SER A 53 25.83 13.42 -11.74
C SER A 53 26.37 14.77 -11.24
N SER A 54 26.48 15.75 -12.14
CA SER A 54 26.97 17.08 -11.78
C SER A 54 25.98 17.81 -10.88
N ILE A 55 24.67 17.67 -11.11
CA ILE A 55 23.66 18.31 -10.25
C ILE A 55 23.72 17.73 -8.84
N LEU A 56 23.77 16.40 -8.71
CA LEU A 56 23.83 15.73 -7.40
C LEU A 56 25.04 16.15 -6.57
N GLU A 57 26.19 16.38 -7.20
CA GLU A 57 27.39 16.83 -6.50
C GLU A 57 27.22 18.23 -5.91
N VAL A 58 26.61 19.17 -6.65
CA VAL A 58 26.27 20.51 -6.13
C VAL A 58 25.31 20.39 -4.97
N LYS A 59 24.28 19.55 -5.10
CA LYS A 59 23.25 19.35 -4.07
C LYS A 59 23.81 18.71 -2.81
N ARG A 60 24.73 17.76 -2.93
CA ARG A 60 25.47 17.18 -1.81
C ARG A 60 26.18 18.27 -1.00
N ARG A 61 26.91 19.16 -1.67
CA ARG A 61 27.65 20.27 -1.02
C ARG A 61 26.70 21.29 -0.40
N ALA A 62 25.63 21.65 -1.11
CA ALA A 62 24.62 22.59 -0.61
C ALA A 62 23.90 22.09 0.66
N LEU A 63 23.67 20.78 0.74
CA LEU A 63 23.11 20.13 1.93
C LEU A 63 24.17 19.89 3.02
N GLY A 64 25.44 20.22 2.83
CA GLY A 64 26.49 19.92 3.83
C GLY A 64 26.63 18.42 4.13
N LEU A 65 26.58 17.57 3.09
CA LEU A 65 26.75 16.13 3.22
C LEU A 65 28.14 15.71 2.73
N ASP A 66 28.84 14.88 3.50
CA ASP A 66 30.16 14.38 3.10
C ASP A 66 30.06 13.36 1.96
N LYS A 67 29.04 12.49 1.98
CA LYS A 67 28.83 11.45 0.98
C LYS A 67 27.36 11.36 0.60
N LEU A 68 27.09 11.02 -0.66
CA LEU A 68 25.76 10.66 -1.10
C LEU A 68 25.34 9.29 -0.54
N PRO A 69 24.04 9.06 -0.27
CA PRO A 69 23.51 7.74 0.06
C PRO A 69 23.87 6.69 -1.00
N SER A 70 24.03 5.43 -0.57
CA SER A 70 24.45 4.33 -1.46
C SER A 70 23.46 4.06 -2.59
N LYS A 71 22.15 4.23 -2.33
CA LYS A 71 21.07 4.01 -3.29
C LYS A 71 20.03 5.11 -3.14
N ILE A 72 19.75 5.81 -4.23
CA ILE A 72 18.64 6.76 -4.35
C ILE A 72 17.65 6.17 -5.35
N LYS A 73 16.47 5.75 -4.87
CA LYS A 73 15.41 5.24 -5.75
C LYS A 73 14.70 6.41 -6.41
N ALA A 74 14.47 6.29 -7.72
CA ALA A 74 13.77 7.30 -8.52
C ALA A 74 12.72 6.63 -9.43
N VAL A 75 11.80 7.44 -9.96
CA VAL A 75 10.81 6.96 -10.93
C VAL A 75 11.43 6.84 -12.32
N LYS A 76 11.02 5.81 -13.09
CA LYS A 76 11.48 5.62 -14.48
C LYS A 76 11.06 6.77 -15.42
N GLY A 77 9.97 7.46 -15.10
CA GLY A 77 9.48 8.60 -15.87
C GLY A 77 8.36 9.33 -15.12
N LEU A 78 8.28 10.64 -15.35
CA LEU A 78 7.30 11.51 -14.70
C LEU A 78 5.93 11.34 -15.37
N VAL A 79 4.91 11.05 -14.57
CA VAL A 79 3.54 10.75 -15.04
C VAL A 79 2.58 11.93 -14.91
N SER A 80 3.02 13.04 -14.30
CA SER A 80 2.24 14.25 -14.09
C SER A 80 2.04 15.05 -15.38
N ILE A 81 1.10 16.02 -15.36
CA ILE A 81 0.81 16.87 -16.53
C ILE A 81 2.03 17.73 -16.87
N GLY A 82 2.60 18.39 -15.86
CA GLY A 82 3.74 19.28 -16.01
C GLY A 82 5.08 18.56 -16.17
N GLN A 83 5.14 17.26 -15.85
CA GLN A 83 6.36 16.45 -15.81
C GLN A 83 7.53 17.22 -15.15
N SER A 84 7.21 17.94 -14.07
CA SER A 84 8.18 18.71 -13.31
C SER A 84 8.73 17.82 -12.20
N PRO A 85 10.05 17.56 -12.16
CA PRO A 85 10.65 16.72 -11.13
C PRO A 85 10.62 17.44 -9.78
N GLU A 86 10.51 16.66 -8.71
CA GLU A 86 10.76 17.13 -7.35
C GLU A 86 12.23 17.56 -7.20
N PRO A 87 12.55 18.58 -6.36
CA PRO A 87 13.93 18.92 -6.03
C PRO A 87 14.74 17.70 -5.55
N LEU A 88 15.94 17.52 -6.12
CA LEU A 88 16.78 16.34 -5.85
C LEU A 88 17.26 16.31 -4.40
N GLU A 89 17.37 17.47 -3.76
CA GLU A 89 17.70 17.62 -2.35
C GLU A 89 16.77 16.81 -1.45
N LYS A 90 15.45 16.86 -1.72
CA LYS A 90 14.46 16.06 -1.00
C LYS A 90 14.70 14.56 -1.17
N GLY A 91 15.01 14.12 -2.39
CA GLY A 91 15.34 12.72 -2.69
C GLY A 91 16.61 12.23 -2.00
N ILE A 92 17.64 13.07 -1.89
CA ILE A 92 18.88 12.75 -1.17
C ILE A 92 18.59 12.58 0.33
N LEU A 93 17.84 13.51 0.93
CA LEU A 93 17.49 13.46 2.34
C LEU A 93 16.59 12.26 2.67
N ARG A 94 15.59 11.96 1.83
CA ARG A 94 14.77 10.74 1.99
C ARG A 94 15.61 9.47 1.94
N ALA A 95 16.53 9.37 0.98
CA ALA A 95 17.42 8.22 0.87
C ALA A 95 18.39 8.08 2.06
N LYS A 96 18.82 9.19 2.65
CA LYS A 96 19.64 9.21 3.88
C LYS A 96 18.88 8.60 5.07
N HIS A 97 17.59 8.93 5.21
CA HIS A 97 16.73 8.44 6.29
C HIS A 97 15.98 7.15 5.97
N GLY A 98 16.18 6.56 4.78
CA GLY A 98 15.48 5.33 4.37
C GLY A 98 13.98 5.52 4.11
N VAL A 99 13.52 6.76 3.90
CA VAL A 99 12.10 7.09 3.72
C VAL A 99 11.66 6.88 2.27
N SER A 100 10.58 6.13 2.07
CA SER A 100 9.93 5.96 0.76
C SER A 100 8.95 7.10 0.48
N VAL A 101 8.70 7.37 -0.80
CA VAL A 101 7.81 8.45 -1.25
C VAL A 101 6.70 7.86 -2.12
N PHE A 102 5.47 8.33 -1.91
CA PHE A 102 4.32 8.02 -2.73
C PHE A 102 4.20 8.98 -3.92
N ARG A 103 3.27 8.72 -4.84
CA ARG A 103 3.13 9.45 -6.12
C ARG A 103 2.80 10.94 -5.98
N ASP A 104 2.39 11.38 -4.80
CA ASP A 104 2.01 12.74 -4.46
C ASP A 104 3.06 13.49 -3.63
N GLY A 105 4.22 12.87 -3.36
CA GLY A 105 5.32 13.45 -2.60
C GLY A 105 5.33 13.13 -1.11
N THR A 106 4.25 12.54 -0.58
CA THR A 106 4.10 12.19 0.84
C THR A 106 4.72 10.84 1.18
N SER A 107 5.02 10.63 2.46
CA SER A 107 5.48 9.36 3.03
C SER A 107 4.37 8.76 3.88
N ARG A 108 4.02 7.51 3.60
CA ARG A 108 2.85 6.84 4.16
C ARG A 108 3.19 5.50 4.75
N TYR A 109 2.46 5.16 5.79
CA TYR A 109 2.45 3.83 6.37
C TYR A 109 1.03 3.27 6.36
N ASP A 110 0.86 2.13 5.72
CA ASP A 110 -0.43 1.45 5.58
C ASP A 110 -0.61 0.42 6.71
N MET A 111 -1.80 0.39 7.30
CA MET A 111 -2.18 -0.54 8.37
C MET A 111 -3.67 -0.87 8.27
N SER A 112 -4.08 -2.06 8.72
CA SER A 112 -5.51 -2.40 8.76
C SER A 112 -6.24 -1.52 9.77
N ASP A 113 -7.44 -1.07 9.45
CA ASP A 113 -8.23 -0.27 10.37
C ASP A 113 -9.01 -1.14 11.36
N VAL A 114 -9.01 -0.74 12.64
CA VAL A 114 -9.78 -1.43 13.68
C VAL A 114 -10.48 -0.40 14.57
N PRO A 115 -11.82 -0.42 14.64
CA PRO A 115 -12.56 0.52 15.44
C PRO A 115 -12.44 0.19 16.93
N VAL A 116 -12.27 1.23 17.75
CA VAL A 116 -12.25 1.15 19.21
C VAL A 116 -12.87 2.43 19.80
N THR A 117 -13.61 2.29 20.88
CA THR A 117 -14.19 3.42 21.61
C THR A 117 -13.56 3.64 22.97
N HIS A 118 -12.92 2.61 23.54
CA HIS A 118 -12.35 2.63 24.88
C HIS A 118 -10.99 1.94 24.93
N PHE A 119 -10.13 2.41 25.83
CA PHE A 119 -8.81 1.83 26.04
C PHE A 119 -8.35 2.08 27.48
N LYS A 120 -7.41 1.26 27.94
CA LYS A 120 -6.62 1.55 29.15
C LYS A 120 -5.27 2.14 28.76
N PRO A 121 -4.73 3.12 29.51
CA PRO A 121 -3.38 3.65 29.26
C PRO A 121 -2.29 2.57 29.12
N ILE A 122 -2.37 1.52 29.94
CA ILE A 122 -1.43 0.39 29.90
C ILE A 122 -1.43 -0.36 28.57
N GLU A 123 -2.58 -0.45 27.88
CA GLU A 123 -2.74 -1.18 26.61
C GLU A 123 -2.07 -0.44 25.45
N ILE A 124 -1.89 0.89 25.57
CA ILE A 124 -1.31 1.73 24.51
C ILE A 124 0.11 2.20 24.84
N GLY A 125 0.70 1.72 25.94
CA GLY A 125 2.06 2.04 26.37
C GLY A 125 2.31 3.51 26.69
N THR A 126 1.26 4.27 27.03
CA THR A 126 1.35 5.70 27.37
C THR A 126 0.85 5.91 28.78
N SER A 127 1.61 6.63 29.60
CA SER A 127 1.25 6.81 31.01
C SER A 127 0.04 7.71 31.17
N TRP A 128 -0.72 7.49 32.23
CA TRP A 128 -1.90 8.28 32.56
C TRP A 128 -1.58 9.77 32.74
N GLU A 129 -0.39 10.14 33.21
CA GLU A 129 0.03 11.55 33.32
C GLU A 129 0.14 12.21 31.94
N ALA A 130 0.76 11.53 30.97
CA ALA A 130 0.86 12.04 29.60
C ALA A 130 -0.52 12.16 28.93
N LEU A 131 -1.43 11.20 29.19
CA LEU A 131 -2.81 11.29 28.71
C LEU A 131 -3.58 12.43 29.37
N ALA A 132 -3.33 12.71 30.65
CA ALA A 132 -3.91 13.85 31.35
C ALA A 132 -3.48 15.18 30.70
N GLU A 133 -2.20 15.32 30.31
CA GLU A 133 -1.70 16.47 29.54
C GLU A 133 -2.37 16.59 28.16
N LEU A 134 -2.75 15.47 27.55
CA LEU A 134 -3.48 15.43 26.26
C LEU A 134 -4.98 15.75 26.40
N GLY A 135 -5.49 15.91 27.61
CA GLY A 135 -6.88 16.29 27.90
C GLY A 135 -7.78 15.15 28.40
N TYR A 136 -7.22 13.96 28.66
CA TYR A 136 -7.96 12.87 29.31
C TYR A 136 -8.04 13.11 30.82
N THR A 137 -9.18 13.64 31.29
CA THR A 137 -9.32 14.09 32.69
C THR A 137 -10.00 13.07 33.60
N HIS A 138 -10.97 12.32 33.07
CA HIS A 138 -11.80 11.39 33.83
C HIS A 138 -11.94 10.07 33.08
N ASP A 139 -12.11 8.99 33.84
CA ASP A 139 -12.47 7.69 33.32
C ASP A 139 -13.95 7.62 32.93
N ILE A 140 -14.36 6.48 32.37
CA ILE A 140 -15.75 6.23 31.94
C ILE A 140 -16.80 6.37 33.07
N ARG A 141 -16.39 6.25 34.34
CA ARG A 141 -17.27 6.39 35.50
C ARG A 141 -17.24 7.80 36.07
N GLY A 142 -16.56 8.74 35.42
CA GLY A 142 -16.38 10.11 35.88
C GLY A 142 -15.36 10.25 37.03
N SER A 143 -14.58 9.20 37.34
CA SER A 143 -13.53 9.29 38.34
C SER A 143 -12.29 9.94 37.74
N ILE A 144 -11.60 10.79 38.50
CA ILE A 144 -10.37 11.47 38.04
C ILE A 144 -9.33 10.43 37.62
N LEU A 145 -8.65 10.68 36.49
CA LEU A 145 -7.57 9.84 35.98
C LEU A 145 -6.33 9.91 36.91
N LYS A 146 -5.94 8.75 37.45
CA LYS A 146 -4.83 8.57 38.41
C LYS A 146 -4.06 7.25 38.24
N SER A 147 -4.48 6.37 37.32
CA SER A 147 -3.88 5.04 37.14
C SER A 147 -3.96 4.58 35.68
N ASP A 148 -2.93 3.82 35.26
CA ASP A 148 -2.86 3.22 33.92
C ASP A 148 -3.87 2.09 33.68
N SER A 149 -4.58 1.65 34.72
CA SER A 149 -5.59 0.60 34.66
C SER A 149 -7.01 1.13 34.45
N GLN A 150 -7.22 2.45 34.53
CA GLN A 150 -8.52 3.05 34.34
C GLN A 150 -8.92 3.00 32.86
N MET A 151 -10.19 2.67 32.62
CA MET A 151 -10.76 2.65 31.28
C MET A 151 -11.15 4.07 30.86
N LEU A 152 -10.59 4.52 29.75
CA LEU A 152 -10.84 5.83 29.16
C LEU A 152 -11.69 5.70 27.91
N GLU A 153 -12.54 6.69 27.68
CA GLU A 153 -13.25 6.86 26.39
C GLU A 153 -12.33 7.58 25.41
N LEU A 154 -12.09 6.97 24.25
CA LEU A 154 -11.23 7.49 23.18
C LEU A 154 -11.83 8.74 22.55
N LEU A 155 -11.04 9.82 22.47
CA LEU A 155 -11.50 11.02 21.79
C LEU A 155 -11.60 10.79 20.26
N PRO A 156 -12.61 11.36 19.57
CA PRO A 156 -12.95 10.98 18.20
C PRO A 156 -11.87 11.13 17.13
N GLN A 157 -10.83 11.94 17.35
CA GLN A 157 -9.73 12.14 16.39
C GLN A 157 -8.37 11.67 16.95
N ASP A 158 -8.37 10.93 18.06
CA ASP A 158 -7.17 10.30 18.57
C ASP A 158 -6.95 8.94 17.91
N PHE A 159 -5.69 8.59 17.69
CA PHE A 159 -5.28 7.43 16.91
C PHE A 159 -4.16 6.67 17.63
N ILE A 160 -4.26 5.34 17.64
CA ILE A 160 -3.29 4.43 18.24
C ILE A 160 -2.69 3.57 17.11
N PRO A 161 -1.56 4.00 16.52
CA PRO A 161 -0.88 3.26 15.46
C PRO A 161 -0.21 1.96 15.96
N SER A 162 0.03 1.04 15.02
CA SER A 162 0.93 -0.09 15.25
C SER A 162 2.35 0.38 15.60
N ILE A 163 2.97 -0.22 16.62
CA ILE A 163 4.37 -0.01 17.00
C ILE A 163 5.34 -0.36 15.86
N ARG A 164 4.92 -1.19 14.89
CA ARG A 164 5.70 -1.52 13.69
C ARG A 164 5.91 -0.31 12.78
N SER A 165 5.05 0.71 12.88
CA SER A 165 5.19 1.96 12.13
C SER A 165 6.21 2.93 12.72
N LYS A 166 6.70 2.68 13.95
CA LYS A 166 7.56 3.63 14.68
C LYS A 166 8.80 4.04 13.89
N ASP A 167 9.50 3.08 13.28
CA ASP A 167 10.76 3.35 12.58
C ASP A 167 10.52 4.21 11.34
N HIS A 168 9.41 3.95 10.64
CA HIS A 168 9.00 4.75 9.48
C HIS A 168 8.61 6.17 9.87
N LEU A 169 7.81 6.33 10.94
CA LEU A 169 7.34 7.63 11.40
C LEU A 169 8.47 8.47 11.99
N LEU A 170 9.37 7.87 12.78
CA LEU A 170 10.58 8.52 13.29
C LEU A 170 11.53 8.93 12.16
N ALA A 171 11.77 8.04 11.19
CA ALA A 171 12.56 8.38 10.01
C ALA A 171 11.95 9.54 9.21
N THR A 172 10.61 9.58 9.11
CA THR A 172 9.89 10.69 8.46
C THR A 172 10.04 11.99 9.23
N CYS A 173 9.95 11.97 10.56
CA CYS A 173 10.18 13.15 11.40
C CYS A 173 11.60 13.69 11.26
N ASN A 174 12.61 12.80 11.35
CA ASN A 174 14.01 13.16 11.16
C ASN A 174 14.30 13.71 9.76
N PHE A 175 13.64 13.16 8.73
CA PHE A 175 13.68 13.69 7.37
C PHE A 175 13.08 15.10 7.30
N VAL A 176 11.91 15.33 7.90
CA VAL A 176 11.26 16.66 7.91
C VAL A 176 12.14 17.68 8.63
N ASP A 177 12.71 17.35 9.79
CA ASP A 177 13.58 18.25 10.54
C ASP A 177 14.85 18.60 9.74
N GLU A 178 15.50 17.59 9.15
CA GLU A 178 16.68 17.84 8.33
C GLU A 178 16.34 18.61 7.04
N LEU A 179 15.14 18.41 6.49
CA LEU A 179 14.64 19.17 5.35
C LEU A 179 14.40 20.64 5.72
N LEU A 180 13.80 20.91 6.88
CA LEU A 180 13.60 22.27 7.40
C LEU A 180 14.94 22.98 7.58
N VAL A 181 15.90 22.34 8.24
CA VAL A 181 17.22 22.93 8.53
C VAL A 181 18.05 23.11 7.26
N ARG A 182 18.26 22.05 6.48
CA ARG A 182 19.25 22.05 5.39
C ARG A 182 18.73 22.62 4.08
N PHE A 183 17.43 22.51 3.81
CA PHE A 183 16.85 22.96 2.55
C PHE A 183 16.06 24.27 2.70
N TYR A 184 15.26 24.39 3.77
CA TYR A 184 14.45 25.59 4.01
C TYR A 184 15.12 26.63 4.92
N GLN A 185 16.23 26.29 5.59
CA GLN A 185 16.94 27.17 6.53
C GLN A 185 16.04 27.63 7.69
N MET A 186 15.28 26.68 8.25
CA MET A 186 14.35 26.88 9.36
C MET A 186 14.73 25.98 10.55
N GLU A 187 14.19 26.28 11.73
CA GLU A 187 14.34 25.43 12.91
C GLU A 187 13.66 24.06 12.71
N PRO A 188 14.18 22.99 13.34
CA PRO A 188 13.54 21.67 13.33
C PRO A 188 12.20 21.72 14.08
N PHE A 189 11.26 20.85 13.69
CA PHE A 189 9.89 20.86 14.20
C PHE A 189 9.62 19.72 15.21
N TYR A 190 10.03 18.49 14.88
CA TYR A 190 9.68 17.32 15.70
C TYR A 190 10.71 17.06 16.80
N ASN A 191 12.01 17.06 16.47
CA ASN A 191 13.11 16.65 17.35
C ASN A 191 12.87 15.30 18.04
N ALA A 192 12.17 14.38 17.37
CA ALA A 192 11.74 13.11 17.92
C ALA A 192 12.89 12.08 17.93
N LYS A 193 13.18 11.49 19.09
CA LYS A 193 14.22 10.46 19.26
C LYS A 193 13.63 9.08 19.50
N SER A 194 12.45 9.03 20.11
CA SER A 194 11.75 7.81 20.48
C SER A 194 10.28 7.87 20.09
N GLU A 195 9.63 6.72 20.05
CA GLU A 195 8.20 6.59 19.78
C GLU A 195 7.32 7.39 20.77
N LYS A 196 7.83 7.63 21.99
CA LYS A 196 7.14 8.44 23.01
C LYS A 196 7.06 9.92 22.61
N ASP A 197 8.06 10.43 21.88
CA ASP A 197 8.09 11.84 21.44
C ASP A 197 7.05 12.14 20.33
N LEU A 198 6.49 11.08 19.73
CA LEU A 198 5.42 11.18 18.75
C LEU A 198 4.02 11.25 19.38
N VAL A 199 3.89 10.92 20.67
CA VAL A 199 2.64 11.09 21.42
C VAL A 199 2.28 12.58 21.46
N GLY A 200 1.03 12.90 21.17
CA GLY A 200 0.51 14.26 21.01
C GLY A 200 0.79 14.90 19.66
N ARG A 201 1.60 14.29 18.77
CA ARG A 201 1.86 14.82 17.43
C ARG A 201 0.69 14.56 16.50
N LEU A 202 0.49 15.49 15.57
CA LEU A 202 -0.57 15.41 14.58
C LEU A 202 -0.13 14.64 13.33
N ALA A 203 -1.05 13.84 12.82
CA ALA A 203 -0.93 13.07 11.60
C ALA A 203 -2.19 13.24 10.74
N ILE A 204 -2.10 12.78 9.50
CA ILE A 204 -3.21 12.74 8.55
C ILE A 204 -3.52 11.27 8.31
N GLY A 205 -4.73 10.84 8.68
CA GLY A 205 -5.28 9.56 8.23
C GLY A 205 -5.88 9.72 6.85
N LEU A 206 -5.57 8.81 5.93
CA LEU A 206 -6.11 8.80 4.58
C LEU A 206 -6.44 7.37 4.16
N ALA A 207 -7.69 7.16 3.78
CA ALA A 207 -8.14 5.89 3.24
C ALA A 207 -7.80 5.73 1.74
N PRO A 208 -7.55 4.49 1.27
CA PRO A 208 -7.49 4.16 -0.14
C PRO A 208 -8.76 4.58 -0.87
N HIS A 209 -8.60 4.96 -2.12
CA HIS A 209 -9.62 5.46 -3.04
C HIS A 209 -10.35 6.71 -2.55
N THR A 210 -9.76 7.47 -1.63
CA THR A 210 -10.32 8.74 -1.16
C THR A 210 -9.35 9.89 -1.39
N SER A 211 -9.84 11.12 -1.22
CA SER A 211 -9.01 12.33 -1.37
C SER A 211 -9.21 13.37 -0.26
N GLY A 212 -9.96 13.00 0.78
CA GLY A 212 -10.11 13.75 2.00
C GLY A 212 -9.28 13.07 3.10
N GLY A 213 -8.17 13.71 3.49
CA GLY A 213 -7.45 13.31 4.69
C GLY A 213 -8.19 13.81 5.93
N VAL A 214 -8.14 13.06 7.02
CA VAL A 214 -8.70 13.47 8.31
C VAL A 214 -7.55 13.66 9.28
N LEU A 215 -7.52 14.81 9.96
CA LEU A 215 -6.52 15.09 10.97
C LEU A 215 -6.72 14.18 12.18
N CYS A 216 -5.65 13.57 12.66
CA CYS A 216 -5.64 12.82 13.91
C CYS A 216 -4.45 13.19 14.79
N ARG A 217 -4.53 12.81 16.06
CA ARG A 217 -3.46 12.95 17.05
C ARG A 217 -3.04 11.58 17.54
N LEU A 218 -1.74 11.32 17.56
CA LEU A 218 -1.19 10.07 18.07
C LEU A 218 -1.23 10.09 19.60
N ILE A 219 -1.77 9.04 20.23
CA ILE A 219 -1.87 8.99 21.70
C ILE A 219 -1.16 7.82 22.36
N GLY A 220 -0.63 6.87 21.57
CA GLY A 220 0.07 5.71 22.07
C GLY A 220 0.37 4.72 20.96
N TRP A 221 0.60 3.45 21.31
CA TRP A 221 1.04 2.42 20.38
C TRP A 221 0.44 1.06 20.74
N THR A 222 0.09 0.26 19.73
CA THR A 222 -0.32 -1.13 19.91
C THR A 222 0.74 -2.11 19.37
N SER A 223 0.85 -3.31 19.93
CA SER A 223 1.67 -4.37 19.34
C SER A 223 1.04 -5.02 18.10
N SER A 224 -0.27 -4.84 17.90
CA SER A 224 -1.02 -5.30 16.73
C SER A 224 -0.48 -4.69 15.42
N SER A 225 -0.76 -5.34 14.29
CA SER A 225 -0.46 -4.80 12.95
C SER A 225 -1.52 -3.81 12.45
N ALA A 226 -2.53 -3.51 13.27
CA ALA A 226 -3.63 -2.61 12.96
C ALA A 226 -3.41 -1.21 13.54
N GLY A 227 -4.16 -0.24 13.01
CA GLY A 227 -4.34 1.09 13.57
C GLY A 227 -5.71 1.21 14.22
N TYR A 228 -5.71 1.51 15.52
CA TYR A 228 -6.94 1.65 16.28
C TYR A 228 -7.39 3.11 16.31
N ALA A 229 -8.68 3.35 16.04
CA ALA A 229 -9.27 4.67 16.15
C ALA A 229 -10.77 4.61 16.45
N HIS A 230 -11.35 5.76 16.76
CA HIS A 230 -12.79 5.88 16.93
C HIS A 230 -13.55 5.49 15.65
N PRO A 231 -14.70 4.78 15.71
CA PRO A 231 -15.49 4.43 14.52
C PRO A 231 -15.82 5.63 13.63
N LEU A 232 -16.15 6.77 14.26
CA LEU A 232 -16.40 8.03 13.56
C LEU A 232 -15.18 8.47 12.72
N PHE A 233 -13.95 8.27 13.21
CA PHE A 233 -12.73 8.62 12.47
C PHE A 233 -12.52 7.74 11.23
N HIS A 234 -12.83 6.46 11.32
CA HIS A 234 -12.79 5.55 10.17
C HIS A 234 -13.85 5.97 9.12
N ALA A 235 -15.09 6.19 9.56
CA ALA A 235 -16.16 6.66 8.68
C ALA A 235 -15.92 8.06 8.09
N ALA A 236 -15.25 8.96 8.81
CA ALA A 236 -14.90 10.30 8.30
C ALA A 236 -13.94 10.23 7.09
N LYS A 237 -13.15 9.15 6.99
CA LYS A 237 -12.31 8.86 5.83
C LYS A 237 -13.09 8.19 4.70
N ARG A 238 -14.42 8.09 4.82
CA ARG A 238 -15.36 7.48 3.86
C ARG A 238 -15.05 6.01 3.57
N ARG A 239 -14.70 5.26 4.62
CA ARG A 239 -14.45 3.83 4.59
C ARG A 239 -15.16 3.11 5.73
N ASN A 240 -15.35 1.83 5.49
CA ASN A 240 -15.94 0.89 6.42
C ASN A 240 -14.82 0.11 7.08
N CYS A 241 -15.05 -0.36 8.30
CA CYS A 241 -14.10 -1.22 9.00
C CYS A 241 -14.40 -2.70 8.69
N ASP A 242 -14.42 -3.08 7.42
CA ASP A 242 -14.65 -4.46 6.95
C ASP A 242 -13.33 -5.18 6.57
N GLY A 243 -12.21 -4.70 7.12
CA GLY A 243 -10.85 -5.17 6.83
C GLY A 243 -10.13 -4.33 5.78
N ASP A 244 -10.57 -3.09 5.57
CA ASP A 244 -9.89 -2.11 4.74
C ASP A 244 -8.51 -1.72 5.35
N GLU A 245 -7.65 -1.15 4.52
CA GLU A 245 -6.38 -0.59 4.96
C GLU A 245 -6.52 0.92 5.07
N ASP A 246 -5.96 1.51 6.11
CA ASP A 246 -5.83 2.95 6.29
C ASP A 246 -4.35 3.34 6.23
N SER A 247 -4.08 4.51 5.64
CA SER A 247 -2.72 5.07 5.62
C SER A 247 -2.59 6.23 6.60
N ILE A 248 -1.45 6.30 7.29
CA ILE A 248 -1.09 7.44 8.12
C ILE A 248 0.17 8.13 7.58
N MET A 249 0.17 9.46 7.64
CA MET A 249 1.31 10.31 7.30
C MET A 249 1.47 11.45 8.30
N MET A 250 2.70 11.83 8.61
CA MET A 250 2.96 12.94 9.53
C MET A 250 2.45 14.27 8.94
N LEU A 251 1.79 15.11 9.75
CA LEU A 251 1.16 16.34 9.26
C LEU A 251 2.13 17.25 8.51
N MET A 252 3.31 17.51 9.06
CA MET A 252 4.28 18.41 8.42
C MET A 252 4.88 17.82 7.14
N ASP A 253 5.01 16.50 7.04
CA ASP A 253 5.40 15.87 5.77
C ASP A 253 4.34 16.11 4.70
N GLY A 254 3.07 15.88 5.05
CA GLY A 254 1.92 16.18 4.20
C GLY A 254 1.93 17.64 3.71
N LEU A 255 2.16 18.61 4.60
CA LEU A 255 2.15 20.03 4.24
C LEU A 255 3.34 20.46 3.36
N LEU A 256 4.55 19.96 3.64
CA LEU A 256 5.78 20.40 2.96
C LEU A 256 6.03 19.71 1.62
N ASN A 257 5.59 18.46 1.49
CA ASN A 257 5.99 17.58 0.40
C ASN A 257 4.86 17.23 -0.57
N PHE A 258 3.61 17.41 -0.18
CA PHE A 258 2.49 17.25 -1.10
C PHE A 258 2.47 18.32 -2.19
N SER A 259 2.19 17.92 -3.43
CA SER A 259 1.83 18.88 -4.49
C SER A 259 0.88 18.29 -5.52
N LYS A 260 -0.16 19.05 -5.86
CA LYS A 260 -1.09 18.70 -6.94
C LYS A 260 -0.42 18.66 -8.32
N GLU A 261 0.70 19.36 -8.51
CA GLU A 261 1.42 19.42 -9.79
C GLU A 261 2.15 18.11 -10.14
N ILE A 262 2.49 17.30 -9.14
CA ILE A 262 3.19 16.02 -9.31
C ILE A 262 2.24 14.82 -9.41
N LEU A 263 0.95 15.02 -9.15
CA LEU A 263 -0.06 13.97 -9.30
C LEU A 263 -0.14 13.46 -10.75
N PRO A 264 -0.37 12.15 -10.97
CA PRO A 264 -0.52 11.57 -12.29
C PRO A 264 -1.63 12.24 -13.12
N ALA A 265 -1.37 12.47 -14.41
CA ALA A 265 -2.38 12.95 -15.37
C ALA A 265 -3.46 11.89 -15.74
N GLY A 266 -3.34 10.69 -15.17
CA GLY A 266 -4.21 9.51 -15.35
C GLY A 266 -5.66 9.76 -14.91
N ARG A 267 -6.61 8.92 -15.35
CA ARG A 267 -7.87 8.76 -14.60
C ARG A 267 -7.50 8.13 -13.25
N GLY A 268 -8.11 8.59 -12.15
CA GLY A 268 -7.76 8.12 -10.81
C GLY A 268 -6.45 8.68 -10.23
N GLY A 269 -5.68 9.50 -10.96
CA GLY A 269 -4.41 10.05 -10.45
C GLY A 269 -4.56 11.00 -9.26
N ARG A 270 -5.78 11.46 -8.98
CA ARG A 270 -6.14 12.32 -7.84
C ARG A 270 -6.67 11.54 -6.64
N MET A 271 -6.99 10.26 -6.83
CA MET A 271 -7.39 9.39 -5.73
C MET A 271 -6.16 9.11 -4.87
N ASP A 272 -6.36 8.67 -3.64
CA ASP A 272 -5.30 8.34 -2.69
C ASP A 272 -4.33 9.53 -2.51
N ALA A 273 -4.82 10.76 -2.47
CA ALA A 273 -4.00 11.95 -2.25
C ALA A 273 -4.79 12.93 -1.37
N PRO A 274 -4.19 13.50 -0.31
CA PRO A 274 -4.89 14.37 0.63
C PRO A 274 -5.14 15.74 -0.01
N LEU A 275 -6.14 15.84 -0.88
CA LEU A 275 -6.51 17.08 -1.58
C LEU A 275 -7.20 18.08 -0.65
N VAL A 276 -7.93 17.55 0.34
CA VAL A 276 -8.63 18.30 1.38
C VAL A 276 -8.26 17.66 2.71
N LEU A 277 -8.11 18.48 3.74
CA LEU A 277 -7.85 18.05 5.11
C LEU A 277 -9.02 18.46 6.00
N THR A 278 -9.72 17.47 6.55
CA THR A 278 -10.77 17.68 7.55
C THR A 278 -10.11 17.81 8.92
N THR A 279 -10.24 18.97 9.54
CA THR A 279 -9.62 19.27 10.84
C THR A 279 -10.51 18.94 12.04
N ARG A 280 -11.83 18.97 11.84
CA ARG A 280 -12.83 18.66 12.87
C ARG A 280 -13.81 17.64 12.33
N LEU A 281 -14.10 16.64 13.15
CA LEU A 281 -15.08 15.62 12.82
C LEU A 281 -16.49 16.14 13.15
N ASN A 282 -17.40 16.05 12.18
CA ASN A 282 -18.83 16.30 12.38
C ASN A 282 -19.61 14.99 12.12
N PRO A 283 -20.20 14.35 13.14
CA PRO A 283 -20.96 13.10 12.98
C PRO A 283 -22.16 13.21 12.03
N MET A 284 -22.65 14.41 11.74
CA MET A 284 -23.73 14.59 10.75
C MET A 284 -23.27 14.46 9.30
N GLU A 285 -21.97 14.59 9.03
CA GLU A 285 -21.39 14.62 7.67
C GLU A 285 -20.64 13.34 7.28
N ILE A 286 -20.52 12.40 8.21
CA ILE A 286 -19.82 11.13 7.99
C ILE A 286 -20.72 10.08 7.31
N ASP A 287 -20.11 8.95 7.00
CA ASP A 287 -20.83 7.81 6.42
C ASP A 287 -21.94 7.28 7.35
N LYS A 288 -23.01 6.77 6.74
CA LYS A 288 -24.19 6.28 7.45
C LYS A 288 -23.91 5.00 8.24
N GLU A 289 -22.89 4.22 7.86
CA GLU A 289 -22.60 2.97 8.57
C GLU A 289 -22.19 3.21 10.02
N ALA A 290 -21.40 4.25 10.30
CA ALA A 290 -21.04 4.61 11.65
C ALA A 290 -22.23 5.12 12.49
N LEU A 291 -23.32 5.55 11.85
CA LEU A 291 -24.55 5.95 12.55
C LEU A 291 -25.33 4.74 13.11
N ASN A 292 -25.06 3.54 12.60
CA ASN A 292 -25.69 2.30 13.05
C ASN A 292 -24.87 1.59 14.16
N VAL A 293 -23.81 2.22 14.66
CA VAL A 293 -23.04 1.68 15.78
C VAL A 293 -23.90 1.77 17.03
N ASP A 294 -23.96 0.66 17.76
CA ASP A 294 -24.63 0.58 19.06
C ASP A 294 -23.75 1.17 20.17
N CYS A 295 -24.34 2.02 20.99
CA CYS A 295 -23.71 2.72 22.10
C CYS A 295 -24.27 2.29 23.46
N SER A 296 -25.01 1.18 23.52
CA SER A 296 -25.60 0.63 24.74
C SER A 296 -24.53 0.01 25.66
N TRP A 297 -24.68 0.21 26.97
CA TRP A 297 -23.84 -0.45 27.98
C TRP A 297 -24.26 -1.91 28.24
N SER A 298 -25.53 -2.21 27.98
CA SER A 298 -26.11 -3.55 28.11
C SER A 298 -27.40 -3.58 27.30
N TYR A 299 -27.71 -4.72 26.69
CA TYR A 299 -29.01 -4.89 26.04
C TYR A 299 -30.12 -5.09 27.07
N SER A 300 -31.30 -4.54 26.76
CA SER A 300 -32.50 -4.72 27.57
C SER A 300 -33.03 -6.15 27.44
N ARG A 301 -33.77 -6.60 28.46
CA ARG A 301 -34.49 -7.88 28.40
C ARG A 301 -35.44 -7.92 27.21
N ASP A 302 -36.15 -6.83 26.96
CA ASP A 302 -37.13 -6.70 25.89
C ASP A 302 -36.50 -6.92 24.51
N PHE A 303 -35.27 -6.41 24.30
CA PHE A 303 -34.50 -6.68 23.08
C PHE A 303 -34.24 -8.18 22.90
N TYR A 304 -33.76 -8.87 23.94
CA TYR A 304 -33.53 -10.32 23.87
C TYR A 304 -34.81 -11.11 23.60
N GLU A 305 -35.93 -10.77 24.25
CA GLU A 305 -37.19 -11.45 24.01
C GLU A 305 -37.74 -11.17 22.60
N ALA A 306 -37.59 -9.95 22.09
CA ALA A 306 -37.97 -9.59 20.73
C ALA A 306 -37.22 -10.41 19.67
N THR A 307 -35.96 -10.77 19.91
CA THR A 307 -35.18 -11.58 18.94
C THR A 307 -35.76 -12.98 18.70
N LEU A 308 -36.59 -13.50 19.61
CA LEU A 308 -37.21 -14.83 19.46
C LEU A 308 -38.16 -14.91 18.26
N SER A 309 -38.83 -13.81 17.91
CA SER A 309 -39.69 -13.75 16.72
C SER A 309 -38.92 -13.47 15.43
N GLN A 310 -37.60 -13.31 15.50
CA GLN A 310 -36.73 -12.96 14.37
C GLN A 310 -37.23 -11.73 13.57
N PRO A 311 -37.57 -10.61 14.24
CA PRO A 311 -38.04 -9.42 13.56
C PRO A 311 -36.93 -8.83 12.69
N HIS A 312 -37.33 -8.00 11.72
CA HIS A 312 -36.35 -7.25 10.95
C HIS A 312 -35.63 -6.24 11.88
N PRO A 313 -34.30 -6.00 11.76
CA PRO A 313 -33.56 -5.12 12.67
C PRO A 313 -34.17 -3.72 12.85
N ASN A 314 -34.72 -3.14 11.78
CA ASN A 314 -35.40 -1.84 11.82
C ASN A 314 -36.67 -1.81 12.70
N GLU A 315 -37.29 -2.94 13.00
CA GLU A 315 -38.44 -3.01 13.91
C GLU A 315 -38.01 -3.03 15.38
N ALA A 316 -36.76 -3.41 15.65
CA ALA A 316 -36.18 -3.50 16.97
C ALA A 316 -35.15 -2.39 17.24
N SER A 317 -34.97 -1.42 16.32
CA SER A 317 -33.99 -0.34 16.46
C SER A 317 -34.27 0.52 17.68
N ASP A 318 -35.54 0.77 17.99
CA ASP A 318 -35.96 1.60 19.12
C ASP A 318 -35.62 0.98 20.49
N LEU A 319 -35.26 -0.31 20.52
CA LEU A 319 -34.86 -1.03 21.73
C LEU A 319 -33.34 -0.95 22.01
N VAL A 320 -32.58 -0.36 21.08
CA VAL A 320 -31.12 -0.25 21.11
C VAL A 320 -30.72 1.21 20.96
N ASP A 321 -29.65 1.63 21.63
CA ASP A 321 -29.16 3.01 21.58
C ASP A 321 -28.15 3.18 20.43
N LEU A 322 -28.59 3.76 19.32
CA LEU A 322 -27.74 3.96 18.13
C LEU A 322 -27.12 5.36 18.10
N VAL A 323 -25.97 5.49 17.44
CA VAL A 323 -25.34 6.80 17.17
C VAL A 323 -26.30 7.75 16.46
N SER A 324 -27.14 7.25 15.55
CA SER A 324 -28.17 8.03 14.85
C SER A 324 -29.11 8.79 15.79
N ASP A 325 -29.43 8.20 16.94
CA ASP A 325 -30.44 8.72 17.88
C ASP A 325 -29.86 9.83 18.76
N ARG A 326 -28.53 9.91 18.82
CA ARG A 326 -27.76 10.86 19.61
C ARG A 326 -27.33 12.10 18.82
N LEU A 327 -27.55 12.13 17.50
CA LEU A 327 -27.14 13.20 16.60
C LEU A 327 -27.64 14.58 17.05
N GLY A 328 -26.76 15.57 17.07
CA GLY A 328 -27.08 16.95 17.47
C GLY A 328 -27.03 17.19 18.99
N SER A 329 -26.76 16.17 19.79
CA SER A 329 -26.44 16.27 21.22
C SER A 329 -24.95 16.01 21.45
N ILE A 330 -24.44 16.26 22.66
CA ILE A 330 -23.05 15.89 23.04
C ILE A 330 -22.81 14.37 22.93
N GLY A 331 -23.89 13.58 22.96
CA GLY A 331 -23.86 12.12 22.81
C GLY A 331 -23.44 11.63 21.43
N ASP A 332 -23.34 12.52 20.43
CA ASP A 332 -22.92 12.18 19.07
C ASP A 332 -21.41 11.89 18.94
N LEU A 333 -20.62 12.33 19.92
CA LEU A 333 -19.16 12.19 19.97
C LEU A 333 -18.68 11.46 21.22
N ARG A 334 -19.52 11.36 22.26
CA ARG A 334 -19.14 10.89 23.60
C ARG A 334 -20.26 10.12 24.32
N GLY A 335 -19.90 9.43 25.38
CA GLY A 335 -20.79 8.61 26.20
C GLY A 335 -21.10 7.25 25.58
N TYR A 336 -20.21 6.70 24.77
CA TYR A 336 -20.46 5.41 24.10
C TYR A 336 -20.34 4.28 25.13
N GLY A 337 -21.27 3.32 25.08
CA GLY A 337 -21.19 2.09 25.87
C GLY A 337 -20.52 0.96 25.08
N TRP A 338 -20.19 -0.11 25.79
CA TRP A 338 -19.85 -1.41 25.19
C TRP A 338 -20.37 -2.53 26.09
N THR A 339 -20.68 -3.68 25.50
CA THR A 339 -21.36 -4.77 26.22
C THR A 339 -20.43 -5.85 26.78
N HIS A 340 -19.28 -6.10 26.14
CA HIS A 340 -18.37 -7.19 26.50
C HIS A 340 -16.94 -6.70 26.65
N ASP A 341 -16.31 -7.00 27.80
CA ASP A 341 -14.87 -6.88 27.95
C ASP A 341 -14.18 -8.08 27.30
N SER A 342 -13.18 -7.81 26.45
CA SER A 342 -12.47 -8.83 25.66
C SER A 342 -10.98 -8.93 26.04
N GLY A 343 -10.62 -8.51 27.25
CA GLY A 343 -9.24 -8.48 27.69
C GLY A 343 -8.46 -7.33 27.06
N ASP A 344 -7.14 -7.45 27.02
CA ASP A 344 -6.27 -6.40 26.45
C ASP A 344 -6.47 -6.28 24.93
N LEU A 345 -6.37 -5.06 24.41
CA LEU A 345 -6.64 -4.70 23.00
C LEU A 345 -5.86 -5.54 21.98
N ASP A 346 -4.65 -5.98 22.33
CA ASP A 346 -3.73 -6.70 21.45
C ASP A 346 -3.39 -8.12 21.95
N SER A 347 -4.27 -8.73 22.76
CA SER A 347 -4.11 -10.09 23.30
C SER A 347 -4.11 -11.23 22.25
N GLY A 348 -4.36 -10.91 20.97
CA GLY A 348 -4.41 -11.87 19.87
C GLY A 348 -3.04 -12.28 19.29
N PRO A 349 -3.01 -13.25 18.35
CA PRO A 349 -1.79 -13.66 17.70
C PRO A 349 -1.19 -12.53 16.83
N VAL A 350 0.10 -12.28 17.02
CA VAL A 350 0.86 -11.16 16.43
C VAL A 350 0.87 -11.16 14.88
N ASN A 351 0.82 -12.35 14.26
CA ASN A 351 0.73 -12.51 12.81
C ASN A 351 -0.22 -13.65 12.48
N SER A 352 -0.94 -13.54 11.37
CA SER A 352 -1.72 -14.66 10.85
C SER A 352 -0.80 -15.79 10.36
N ALA A 353 -1.23 -17.04 10.59
CA ALA A 353 -0.53 -18.22 10.06
C ALA A 353 -0.38 -18.16 8.52
N TYR A 354 -1.29 -17.48 7.83
CA TYR A 354 -1.21 -17.26 6.39
C TYR A 354 0.05 -16.48 5.96
N LYS A 355 0.55 -15.56 6.80
CA LYS A 355 1.77 -14.78 6.51
C LYS A 355 3.05 -15.58 6.82
N THR A 356 3.00 -16.52 7.76
CA THR A 356 4.17 -17.34 8.14
C THR A 356 4.41 -18.50 7.17
N LEU A 357 3.35 -19.03 6.56
CA LEU A 357 3.46 -20.07 5.54
C LEU A 357 3.95 -19.48 4.22
N VAL A 358 5.01 -20.05 3.64
CA VAL A 358 5.67 -19.52 2.44
C VAL A 358 5.04 -20.10 1.18
N SER A 359 4.85 -21.42 1.12
CA SER A 359 4.38 -22.09 -0.09
C SER A 359 2.85 -22.18 -0.14
N MET A 360 2.30 -22.27 -1.36
CA MET A 360 0.86 -22.44 -1.57
C MET A 360 0.38 -23.82 -1.11
N THR A 361 1.20 -24.85 -1.32
CA THR A 361 0.93 -26.21 -0.87
C THR A 361 0.79 -26.28 0.64
N ASP A 362 1.66 -25.60 1.39
CA ASP A 362 1.57 -25.57 2.86
C ASP A 362 0.32 -24.81 3.30
N LYS A 363 0.03 -23.66 2.69
CA LYS A 363 -1.17 -22.86 3.00
C LYS A 363 -2.46 -23.65 2.80
N MET A 364 -2.54 -24.37 1.70
CA MET A 364 -3.70 -25.18 1.38
C MET A 364 -3.77 -26.43 2.28
N GLY A 365 -2.64 -27.08 2.54
CA GLY A 365 -2.55 -28.21 3.47
C GLY A 365 -3.06 -27.84 4.86
N GLU A 366 -2.59 -26.72 5.42
CA GLU A 366 -3.03 -26.20 6.71
C GLU A 366 -4.51 -25.75 6.68
N GLN A 367 -4.99 -25.15 5.59
CA GLN A 367 -6.40 -24.81 5.43
C GLN A 367 -7.30 -26.06 5.49
N LEU A 368 -6.94 -27.13 4.77
CA LEU A 368 -7.72 -28.38 4.75
C LEU A 368 -7.57 -29.17 6.06
N ALA A 369 -6.39 -29.15 6.68
CA ALA A 369 -6.16 -29.73 8.01
C ALA A 369 -6.94 -28.99 9.11
N LEU A 370 -7.08 -27.67 9.01
CA LEU A 370 -7.99 -26.94 9.89
C LEU A 370 -9.45 -27.32 9.62
N GLY A 371 -9.83 -27.42 8.35
CA GLY A 371 -11.16 -27.89 7.94
C GLY A 371 -11.51 -29.25 8.53
N SER A 372 -10.59 -30.22 8.53
CA SER A 372 -10.84 -31.57 9.05
C SER A 372 -11.00 -31.63 10.57
N ARG A 373 -10.50 -30.61 11.29
CA ARG A 373 -10.67 -30.47 12.74
C ARG A 373 -11.98 -29.80 13.11
N LEU A 374 -12.59 -29.03 12.22
CA LEU A 374 -13.78 -28.23 12.51
C LEU A 374 -15.06 -29.00 12.19
N ARG A 375 -15.93 -29.18 13.19
CA ARG A 375 -17.23 -29.84 13.02
C ARG A 375 -18.17 -29.12 12.03
N SER A 376 -18.04 -27.80 11.90
CA SER A 376 -18.86 -26.98 11.03
C SER A 376 -18.43 -26.98 9.56
N VAL A 377 -17.30 -27.63 9.22
CA VAL A 377 -16.71 -27.58 7.89
C VAL A 377 -16.67 -28.99 7.28
N SER A 378 -17.21 -29.12 6.06
CA SER A 378 -17.11 -30.34 5.25
C SER A 378 -15.91 -30.20 4.32
N VAL A 379 -14.86 -30.99 4.59
CA VAL A 379 -13.55 -30.86 3.93
C VAL A 379 -13.61 -31.28 2.47
N ASP A 380 -14.37 -32.33 2.18
CA ASP A 380 -14.67 -32.81 0.84
C ASP A 380 -15.27 -31.69 -0.04
N ARG A 381 -16.24 -30.94 0.50
CA ARG A 381 -16.85 -29.83 -0.21
C ARG A 381 -15.90 -28.65 -0.39
N VAL A 382 -15.10 -28.33 0.62
CA VAL A 382 -14.08 -27.27 0.52
C VAL A 382 -13.01 -27.65 -0.51
N ALA A 383 -12.54 -28.89 -0.50
CA ALA A 383 -11.55 -29.39 -1.46
C ALA A 383 -12.11 -29.33 -2.89
N SER A 384 -13.32 -29.84 -3.14
CA SER A 384 -13.99 -29.72 -4.45
C SER A 384 -14.13 -28.26 -4.87
N GLN A 385 -14.59 -27.37 -3.99
CA GLN A 385 -14.74 -25.95 -4.31
C GLN A 385 -13.41 -25.28 -4.66
N VAL A 386 -12.33 -25.55 -3.93
CA VAL A 386 -11.00 -24.98 -4.23
C VAL A 386 -10.52 -25.46 -5.61
N ILE A 387 -10.68 -26.74 -5.92
CA ILE A 387 -10.26 -27.31 -7.21
C ILE A 387 -11.06 -26.70 -8.36
N GLU A 388 -12.38 -26.58 -8.22
CA GLU A 388 -13.26 -26.08 -9.28
C GLU A 388 -13.15 -24.57 -9.50
N SER A 389 -12.99 -23.79 -8.44
CA SER A 389 -12.98 -22.32 -8.51
C SER A 389 -11.59 -21.72 -8.72
N HIS A 390 -10.53 -22.39 -8.25
CA HIS A 390 -9.16 -21.88 -8.35
C HIS A 390 -8.29 -22.71 -9.29
N PHE A 391 -8.11 -24.01 -9.05
CA PHE A 391 -7.10 -24.79 -9.77
C PHE A 391 -7.47 -25.11 -11.22
N LEU A 392 -8.67 -25.63 -11.48
CA LEU A 392 -9.12 -25.93 -12.84
C LEU A 392 -9.15 -24.67 -13.73
N PRO A 393 -9.69 -23.51 -13.27
CA PRO A 393 -9.63 -22.26 -14.03
C PRO A 393 -8.21 -21.77 -14.29
N ASP A 394 -7.30 -21.85 -13.31
CA ASP A 394 -5.91 -21.42 -13.47
C ASP A 394 -5.14 -22.32 -14.44
N MET A 395 -5.25 -23.65 -14.30
CA MET A 395 -4.65 -24.60 -15.25
C MET A 395 -5.16 -24.39 -16.67
N ARG A 396 -6.48 -24.26 -16.85
CA ARG A 396 -7.09 -24.00 -18.16
C ARG A 396 -6.66 -22.65 -18.73
N GLY A 397 -6.62 -21.62 -17.89
CA GLY A 397 -6.17 -20.28 -18.26
C GLY A 397 -4.72 -20.28 -18.73
N ASN A 398 -3.83 -20.92 -17.98
CA ASN A 398 -2.41 -21.05 -18.31
C ASN A 398 -2.18 -21.87 -19.57
N MET A 399 -2.91 -22.97 -19.77
CA MET A 399 -2.85 -23.78 -20.99
C MET A 399 -3.29 -22.98 -22.23
N MET A 400 -4.41 -22.26 -22.14
CA MET A 400 -4.91 -21.41 -23.22
C MET A 400 -3.98 -20.22 -23.48
N ALA A 401 -3.39 -19.65 -22.43
CA ALA A 401 -2.39 -18.59 -22.56
C ALA A 401 -1.12 -19.11 -23.23
N PHE A 402 -0.64 -20.31 -22.86
CA PHE A 402 0.55 -20.93 -23.42
C PHE A 402 0.45 -21.14 -24.93
N THR A 403 -0.70 -21.63 -25.43
CA THR A 403 -0.91 -21.86 -26.88
C THR A 403 -1.06 -20.58 -27.69
N ARG A 404 -1.49 -19.48 -27.05
CA ARG A 404 -1.74 -18.17 -27.70
C ARG A 404 -0.71 -17.10 -27.35
N GLN A 405 0.35 -17.47 -26.64
CA GLN A 405 1.26 -16.52 -26.02
C GLN A 405 2.02 -15.69 -27.04
N LYS A 406 2.43 -14.49 -26.61
CA LYS A 406 3.46 -13.70 -27.28
C LYS A 406 4.83 -14.13 -26.77
N VAL A 407 5.85 -13.88 -27.56
CA VAL A 407 7.24 -14.07 -27.14
C VAL A 407 7.89 -12.72 -26.88
N ARG A 408 8.72 -12.61 -25.85
CA ARG A 408 9.32 -11.34 -25.43
C ARG A 408 10.83 -11.41 -25.47
N CYS A 409 11.47 -10.35 -25.97
CA CYS A 409 12.92 -10.22 -25.84
C CYS A 409 13.30 -9.78 -24.43
N VAL A 410 14.25 -10.49 -23.80
CA VAL A 410 14.74 -10.14 -22.44
C VAL A 410 15.49 -8.80 -22.44
N LYS A 411 16.18 -8.47 -23.55
CA LYS A 411 17.05 -7.29 -23.66
C LYS A 411 16.29 -5.99 -23.93
N CYS A 412 15.43 -5.95 -24.96
CA CYS A 412 14.68 -4.73 -25.30
C CYS A 412 13.24 -4.73 -24.78
N GLY A 413 12.75 -5.85 -24.26
CA GLY A 413 11.38 -5.97 -23.75
C GLY A 413 10.29 -6.01 -24.82
N HIS A 414 10.62 -5.95 -26.12
CA HIS A 414 9.65 -6.00 -27.21
C HIS A 414 8.94 -7.36 -27.27
N SER A 415 7.63 -7.33 -27.54
CA SER A 415 6.78 -8.51 -27.61
C SER A 415 6.37 -8.81 -29.05
N TYR A 416 6.73 -9.98 -29.55
CA TYR A 416 6.32 -10.47 -30.86
C TYR A 416 5.13 -11.42 -30.73
N ARG A 417 4.22 -11.36 -31.71
CA ARG A 417 3.10 -12.31 -31.81
C ARG A 417 3.56 -13.72 -32.17
N ARG A 418 4.68 -13.87 -32.89
CA ARG A 418 5.26 -15.14 -33.33
C ARG A 418 6.77 -15.12 -33.10
N MET A 419 7.37 -16.29 -32.90
CA MET A 419 8.82 -16.41 -32.78
C MET A 419 9.50 -15.98 -34.08
N PRO A 420 10.46 -15.04 -34.05
CA PRO A 420 11.27 -14.72 -35.22
C PRO A 420 12.02 -15.98 -35.69
N LEU A 421 12.02 -16.25 -37.00
CA LEU A 421 12.69 -17.43 -37.57
C LEU A 421 14.20 -17.45 -37.27
N ALA A 422 14.81 -16.28 -37.07
CA ALA A 422 16.20 -16.14 -36.67
C ALA A 422 16.49 -16.57 -35.22
N GLY A 423 15.47 -16.93 -34.42
CA GLY A 423 15.60 -17.29 -33.00
C GLY A 423 16.00 -16.13 -32.07
N LYS A 424 16.36 -14.97 -32.63
CA LYS A 424 16.83 -13.78 -31.93
C LYS A 424 15.93 -12.57 -32.20
N CYS A 425 16.03 -11.57 -31.35
CA CYS A 425 15.26 -10.33 -31.50
C CYS A 425 15.70 -9.53 -32.72
N VAL A 426 14.77 -9.35 -33.66
CA VAL A 426 14.94 -8.59 -34.91
C VAL A 426 14.58 -7.10 -34.78
N GLN A 427 14.25 -6.63 -33.58
CA GLN A 427 13.88 -5.23 -33.36
C GLN A 427 15.11 -4.38 -33.65
N ARG A 428 14.91 -3.31 -34.43
CA ARG A 428 15.94 -2.28 -34.61
C ARG A 428 16.41 -1.80 -33.24
N ALA A 429 17.70 -1.58 -33.07
CA ALA A 429 18.25 -0.96 -31.86
C ALA A 429 17.84 0.52 -31.80
N SER A 430 16.54 0.82 -31.72
CA SER A 430 16.03 2.16 -31.53
C SER A 430 16.18 2.51 -30.05
N GLY A 431 17.23 3.26 -29.72
CA GLY A 431 17.26 4.12 -28.55
C GLY A 431 17.73 3.55 -27.21
N ILE A 432 18.52 2.46 -27.18
CA ILE A 432 19.34 2.15 -26.00
C ILE A 432 20.76 2.64 -26.28
N SER A 433 21.06 3.83 -25.75
CA SER A 433 22.40 4.38 -25.65
C SER A 433 23.36 3.41 -24.96
N GLY A 434 24.46 3.05 -25.63
CA GLY A 434 25.73 2.74 -24.99
C GLY A 434 25.98 1.28 -24.56
N GLY A 435 26.07 0.34 -25.52
CA GLY A 435 26.72 -0.95 -25.30
C GLY A 435 27.44 -1.43 -26.57
N PRO A 436 28.53 -2.23 -26.47
CA PRO A 436 29.46 -2.46 -27.58
C PRO A 436 28.76 -3.13 -28.76
N ARG A 437 29.05 -2.61 -29.96
CA ARG A 437 28.55 -3.08 -31.25
C ARG A 437 29.16 -4.45 -31.55
N PHE A 438 28.35 -5.48 -31.76
CA PHE A 438 28.67 -6.60 -32.67
C PHE A 438 27.38 -7.37 -33.04
N SER A 439 26.88 -7.11 -34.26
CA SER A 439 26.59 -8.12 -35.28
C SER A 439 26.07 -7.38 -36.52
N SER A 440 26.94 -7.24 -37.52
CA SER A 440 26.60 -6.73 -38.84
C SER A 440 25.76 -7.75 -39.59
N SER A 441 24.52 -7.37 -39.93
CA SER A 441 23.84 -7.87 -41.13
C SER A 441 23.94 -6.78 -42.19
N ASP A 442 24.03 -7.18 -43.46
CA ASP A 442 24.44 -6.44 -44.67
C ASP A 442 23.75 -5.08 -44.96
N ASP A 443 22.76 -4.67 -44.18
CA ASP A 443 22.00 -3.42 -44.34
C ASP A 443 22.37 -2.31 -43.33
N GLY A 444 23.42 -2.46 -42.52
CA GLY A 444 23.89 -1.40 -41.61
C GLY A 444 22.94 -1.05 -40.44
N ILE A 445 21.81 -1.75 -40.30
CA ILE A 445 20.85 -1.55 -39.20
C ILE A 445 21.15 -2.54 -38.08
N ALA A 446 21.70 -2.05 -36.97
CA ALA A 446 21.92 -2.85 -35.78
C ALA A 446 20.58 -3.35 -35.21
N THR A 447 20.41 -4.67 -35.14
CA THR A 447 19.28 -5.32 -34.48
C THR A 447 19.64 -5.63 -33.02
N CYS A 448 18.63 -5.78 -32.15
CA CYS A 448 18.83 -5.99 -30.73
C CYS A 448 19.65 -7.26 -30.41
N GLY A 449 19.41 -8.34 -31.17
CA GLY A 449 20.11 -9.63 -31.08
C GLY A 449 19.87 -10.40 -29.78
N GLY A 450 19.01 -9.91 -28.89
CA GLY A 450 18.73 -10.55 -27.59
C GLY A 450 17.87 -11.80 -27.71
N ASN A 451 17.98 -12.69 -26.72
CA ASN A 451 17.18 -13.90 -26.64
C ASN A 451 15.70 -13.57 -26.48
N VAL A 452 14.88 -14.32 -27.21
CA VAL A 452 13.43 -14.23 -27.20
C VAL A 452 12.91 -15.42 -26.40
N VAL A 453 12.15 -15.14 -25.35
CA VAL A 453 11.65 -16.15 -24.42
C VAL A 453 10.12 -16.20 -24.45
N LEU A 454 9.58 -17.37 -24.12
CA LEU A 454 8.15 -17.56 -23.87
C LEU A 454 7.72 -16.70 -22.67
N THR A 455 6.50 -16.17 -22.72
CA THR A 455 5.92 -15.39 -21.62
C THR A 455 5.25 -16.28 -20.57
N VAL A 456 4.76 -17.44 -20.99
CA VAL A 456 4.25 -18.51 -20.14
C VAL A 456 5.13 -19.74 -20.37
N SER A 457 5.75 -20.25 -19.30
CA SER A 457 6.57 -21.46 -19.34
C SER A 457 5.72 -22.71 -19.15
N GLU A 458 6.23 -23.86 -19.61
CA GLU A 458 5.61 -25.16 -19.35
C GLU A 458 5.41 -25.43 -17.86
N GLY A 459 6.43 -25.13 -17.04
CA GLY A 459 6.35 -25.31 -15.58
C GLY A 459 5.20 -24.54 -14.93
N ALA A 460 4.81 -23.39 -15.49
CA ALA A 460 3.65 -22.65 -15.00
C ALA A 460 2.32 -23.38 -15.26
N VAL A 461 2.22 -24.12 -16.38
CA VAL A 461 1.04 -24.92 -16.72
C VAL A 461 0.96 -26.18 -15.86
N ARG A 462 2.10 -26.86 -15.63
CA ARG A 462 2.17 -28.10 -14.84
C ARG A 462 2.09 -27.91 -13.32
N LYS A 463 2.34 -26.69 -12.82
CA LYS A 463 2.49 -26.38 -11.39
C LYS A 463 1.42 -26.96 -10.47
N TYR A 464 0.15 -26.93 -10.88
CA TYR A 464 -0.99 -27.31 -10.02
C TYR A 464 -1.45 -28.75 -10.19
N ILE A 465 -0.98 -29.48 -11.20
CA ILE A 465 -1.47 -30.84 -11.48
C ILE A 465 -1.15 -31.77 -10.31
N GLN A 466 0.11 -31.77 -9.85
CA GLN A 466 0.56 -32.62 -8.76
C GLN A 466 -0.17 -32.30 -7.46
N VAL A 467 -0.27 -31.01 -7.12
CA VAL A 467 -0.97 -30.52 -5.92
C VAL A 467 -2.45 -30.92 -5.95
N THR A 468 -3.10 -30.81 -7.11
CA THR A 468 -4.52 -31.15 -7.25
C THR A 468 -4.74 -32.66 -7.02
N LYS A 469 -3.85 -33.51 -7.57
CA LYS A 469 -3.93 -34.97 -7.36
C LYS A 469 -3.76 -35.33 -5.88
N GLU A 470 -2.77 -34.76 -5.20
CA GLU A 470 -2.53 -34.99 -3.77
C GLU A 470 -3.74 -34.61 -2.89
N VAL A 471 -4.39 -33.49 -3.20
CA VAL A 471 -5.61 -33.05 -2.48
C VAL A 471 -6.76 -34.01 -2.69
N MET A 472 -6.97 -34.42 -3.94
CA MET A 472 -8.05 -35.34 -4.29
C MET A 472 -7.90 -36.70 -3.60
N GLU A 473 -6.67 -37.20 -3.50
CA GLU A 473 -6.35 -38.45 -2.81
C GLU A 473 -6.50 -38.33 -1.29
N SER A 474 -6.04 -37.23 -0.71
CA SER A 474 -5.98 -37.06 0.75
C SER A 474 -7.34 -36.71 1.37
N TYR A 475 -8.14 -35.91 0.70
CA TYR A 475 -9.36 -35.32 1.28
C TYR A 475 -10.66 -35.80 0.62
N GLY A 476 -10.55 -36.48 -0.52
CA GLY A 476 -11.71 -36.93 -1.28
C GLY A 476 -12.43 -35.78 -1.99
N VAL A 477 -12.94 -36.07 -3.18
CA VAL A 477 -13.75 -35.16 -4.00
C VAL A 477 -14.85 -35.95 -4.72
N ASP A 478 -15.85 -35.26 -5.22
CA ASP A 478 -16.89 -35.83 -6.07
C ASP A 478 -16.32 -36.37 -7.40
N ASP A 479 -16.98 -37.38 -7.97
CA ASP A 479 -16.48 -38.08 -9.16
C ASP A 479 -16.43 -37.20 -10.41
N TYR A 480 -17.30 -36.18 -10.49
CA TYR A 480 -17.28 -35.21 -11.58
C TYR A 480 -16.00 -34.37 -11.55
N THR A 481 -15.63 -33.85 -10.39
CA THR A 481 -14.37 -33.12 -10.18
C THR A 481 -13.17 -34.02 -10.48
N LYS A 482 -13.19 -35.30 -10.07
CA LYS A 482 -12.12 -36.27 -10.39
C LYS A 482 -11.91 -36.42 -11.89
N GLN A 483 -12.98 -36.64 -12.64
CA GLN A 483 -12.92 -36.83 -14.09
C GLN A 483 -12.40 -35.56 -14.79
N ARG A 484 -12.84 -34.38 -14.34
CA ARG A 484 -12.37 -33.10 -14.91
C ARG A 484 -10.87 -32.87 -14.69
N VAL A 485 -10.36 -33.17 -13.50
CA VAL A 485 -8.93 -33.05 -13.23
C VAL A 485 -8.14 -34.05 -14.06
N GLY A 486 -8.62 -35.29 -14.17
CA GLY A 486 -8.02 -36.31 -15.05
C GLY A 486 -7.90 -35.83 -16.49
N TRP A 487 -9.02 -35.41 -17.09
CA TRP A 487 -9.03 -34.88 -18.46
C TRP A 487 -8.10 -33.68 -18.64
N MET A 488 -8.01 -32.80 -17.64
CA MET A 488 -7.12 -31.64 -17.69
C MET A 488 -5.64 -32.04 -17.63
N SER A 489 -5.30 -33.01 -16.77
CA SER A 489 -3.95 -33.57 -16.69
C SER A 489 -3.54 -34.16 -18.05
N ASP A 490 -4.39 -35.02 -18.61
CA ASP A 490 -4.14 -35.69 -19.89
C ASP A 490 -4.00 -34.68 -21.04
N SER A 491 -4.82 -33.63 -21.03
CA SER A 491 -4.74 -32.55 -22.03
C SER A 491 -3.42 -31.77 -21.94
N VAL A 492 -2.92 -31.53 -20.74
CA VAL A 492 -1.62 -30.86 -20.54
C VAL A 492 -0.48 -31.77 -20.98
N ASP A 493 -0.53 -33.05 -20.62
CA ASP A 493 0.49 -34.01 -21.01
C ASP A 493 0.54 -34.20 -22.54
N SER A 494 -0.61 -34.29 -23.19
CA SER A 494 -0.71 -34.34 -24.65
C SER A 494 -0.17 -33.09 -25.35
N LEU A 495 -0.26 -31.91 -24.72
CA LEU A 495 0.26 -30.66 -25.31
C LEU A 495 1.79 -30.63 -25.38
N PHE A 496 2.47 -31.23 -24.40
CA PHE A 496 3.92 -31.16 -24.24
C PHE A 496 4.64 -32.42 -24.70
N ASN A 497 3.96 -33.57 -24.71
CA ASN A 497 4.53 -34.79 -25.23
C ASN A 497 4.64 -34.73 -26.75
N ASN A 498 5.83 -35.03 -27.26
CA ASN A 498 6.09 -35.16 -28.68
C ASN A 498 6.02 -36.64 -29.03
N ASP A 499 4.96 -37.07 -29.72
CA ASP A 499 4.73 -38.48 -30.12
C ASP A 499 5.90 -39.11 -30.91
N ARG A 500 6.84 -38.30 -31.40
CA ARG A 500 8.04 -38.74 -32.14
C ARG A 500 9.24 -39.09 -31.26
N VAL A 501 9.24 -38.73 -29.96
CA VAL A 501 10.36 -38.96 -29.04
C VAL A 501 9.84 -39.62 -27.77
N LYS A 502 9.94 -40.95 -27.70
CA LYS A 502 9.73 -41.71 -26.46
C LYS A 502 11.05 -41.79 -25.69
N VAL A 503 11.14 -41.06 -24.58
CA VAL A 503 12.16 -41.31 -23.56
C VAL A 503 11.62 -42.41 -22.67
N MET A 504 12.15 -43.63 -22.78
CA MET A 504 11.78 -44.74 -21.90
C MET A 504 12.63 -44.69 -20.64
N THR A 505 12.01 -44.87 -19.48
CA THR A 505 12.70 -45.04 -18.20
C THR A 505 12.97 -46.52 -17.95
N LEU A 506 13.94 -46.85 -17.08
CA LEU A 506 14.25 -48.25 -16.72
C LEU A 506 13.07 -48.96 -16.04
N GLU A 507 12.18 -48.21 -15.40
CA GLU A 507 10.95 -48.73 -14.76
C GLU A 507 9.89 -49.11 -15.80
N ASP A 508 9.92 -48.56 -17.01
CA ASP A 508 9.00 -48.95 -18.09
C ASP A 508 9.37 -50.31 -18.72
N PHE A 509 10.54 -50.84 -18.39
CA PHE A 509 11.07 -52.12 -18.88
C PHE A 509 10.97 -53.27 -17.87
N LEU A 510 10.68 -52.97 -16.59
CA LEU A 510 10.44 -53.92 -15.52
C LEU A 510 8.94 -54.16 -15.35
#